data_AF-A0A922WPX7-F1
#
_entry.id   AF-A0A922WPX7-F1
#
_cell.length_a   1.000
_cell.length_b   1.000
_cell.length_c   1.000
_cell.angle_alpha   90.00
_cell.angle_beta   90.00
_cell.angle_gamma   90.00
#
_symmetry.space_group_name_H-M   'P 1'
#
loop_
_entity.id
_entity.type
_entity.pdbx_description
1 polymer ?
#
loop_
_entity_poly.entity_id
_entity_poly.type
_entity_poly.pdbx_seq_one_letter_code
_entity_poly.pdbx_strand_id
1 'polypeptide(L)'
;MAIPPVRPIAERRVAQHFLDAGAVSMADAIAYVPARSSCQRAFERLKGADVLKTDGQGKWWLDESRWGTRRSDRRKKAVLALLAVGVAAAAAALR
;
A
#
# COMPACT_ATOMS: atom_id res chain seq x y z
N MET A 1 -22.43 -7.40 3.26
CA MET A 1 -21.20 -8.03 3.78
C MET A 1 -20.21 -6.94 4.18
N ALA A 2 -19.99 -6.73 5.48
CA ALA A 2 -18.97 -5.79 5.96
C ALA A 2 -17.58 -6.39 5.73
N ILE A 3 -16.75 -5.72 4.93
CA ILE A 3 -15.35 -6.10 4.74
C ILE A 3 -14.65 -5.84 6.10
N PRO A 4 -14.13 -6.87 6.79
CA PRO A 4 -13.47 -6.66 8.08
C PRO A 4 -12.30 -5.68 7.91
N PRO A 5 -12.02 -4.83 8.91
CA PRO A 5 -10.94 -3.86 8.84
C PRO A 5 -9.64 -4.59 8.46
N VAL A 6 -9.01 -4.09 7.40
CA VAL A 6 -7.77 -4.61 6.83
C VAL A 6 -6.79 -4.86 7.97
N ARG A 7 -6.23 -6.07 8.08
CA ARG A 7 -5.08 -6.30 8.98
C ARG A 7 -3.84 -5.77 8.26
N PRO A 8 -3.35 -4.54 8.53
CA PRO A 8 -2.18 -3.98 7.83
C PRO A 8 -0.95 -4.85 7.99
N ILE A 9 -0.91 -5.73 9.00
CA ILE A 9 0.20 -6.62 9.31
C ILE A 9 0.46 -7.63 8.17
N ALA A 10 -0.58 -8.22 7.57
CA ALA A 10 -0.39 -9.22 6.53
C ALA A 10 0.10 -8.60 5.22
N GLU A 11 -0.50 -7.48 4.79
CA GLU A 11 -0.02 -6.71 3.63
C GLU A 11 1.40 -6.22 3.83
N ARG A 12 1.72 -5.72 5.04
CA ARG A 12 3.06 -5.26 5.37
C ARG A 12 4.08 -6.39 5.33
N ARG A 13 3.73 -7.60 5.78
CA ARG A 13 4.62 -8.77 5.68
C ARG A 13 4.90 -9.18 4.24
N VAL A 14 3.86 -9.18 3.39
CA VAL A 14 4.04 -9.47 1.96
C VAL A 14 4.94 -8.43 1.32
N ALA A 15 4.64 -7.13 1.50
CA ALA A 15 5.47 -6.05 0.97
C ALA A 15 6.91 -6.08 1.51
N GLN A 16 7.10 -6.38 2.80
CA GLN A 16 8.43 -6.50 3.40
C GLN A 16 9.24 -7.63 2.74
N HIS A 17 8.61 -8.76 2.41
CA HIS A 17 9.30 -9.85 1.74
C HIS A 17 9.86 -9.44 0.37
N PHE A 18 9.10 -8.66 -0.42
CA PHE A 18 9.60 -8.13 -1.69
C PHE A 18 10.69 -7.07 -1.49
N LEU A 19 10.55 -6.20 -0.48
CA LEU A 19 11.57 -5.20 -0.14
C LEU A 19 12.89 -5.84 0.31
N ASP A 20 12.82 -6.85 1.19
CA ASP A 20 13.98 -7.57 1.72
C ASP A 20 14.70 -8.35 0.60
N ALA A 21 13.95 -8.81 -0.41
CA ALA A 21 14.49 -9.47 -1.60
C ALA A 21 14.97 -8.50 -2.69
N GLY A 22 14.79 -7.18 -2.51
CA GLY A 22 15.10 -6.17 -3.54
C GLY A 22 14.16 -6.19 -4.74
N ALA A 23 13.05 -6.92 -4.67
CA ALA A 23 12.08 -7.11 -5.73
C ALA A 23 11.14 -5.90 -5.88
N VAL A 24 11.72 -4.73 -6.13
CA VAL A 24 11.03 -3.44 -6.30
C VAL A 24 10.94 -2.99 -7.77
N SER A 25 11.58 -3.75 -8.66
CA SER A 25 11.64 -3.48 -10.09
C SER A 25 11.33 -4.76 -10.87
N MET A 26 11.01 -4.62 -12.16
CA MET A 26 10.80 -5.77 -13.04
C MET A 26 12.07 -6.62 -13.19
N ALA A 27 13.26 -6.01 -13.13
CA ALA A 27 14.53 -6.72 -13.26
C ALA A 27 14.78 -7.65 -12.07
N ASP A 28 14.32 -7.25 -10.89
CA ASP A 28 14.52 -7.97 -9.62
C ASP A 28 13.26 -8.76 -9.22
N ALA A 29 12.34 -8.98 -10.15
CA ALA A 29 11.09 -9.66 -9.87
C ALA A 29 11.36 -11.09 -9.36
N ILE A 30 10.65 -11.49 -8.30
CA ILE A 30 10.80 -12.81 -7.69
C ILE A 30 9.53 -13.63 -7.84
N ALA A 31 9.68 -14.96 -7.90
CA ALA A 31 8.55 -15.84 -7.69
C ALA A 31 8.10 -15.74 -6.23
N TYR A 32 6.80 -15.56 -6.02
CA TYR A 32 6.23 -15.46 -4.67
C TYR A 32 5.07 -16.44 -4.52
N VAL A 33 5.21 -17.38 -3.58
CA VAL A 33 4.16 -18.32 -3.21
C VAL A 33 3.75 -18.06 -1.76
N PRO A 34 2.51 -17.60 -1.52
CA PRO A 34 2.07 -17.28 -0.16
C PRO A 34 1.90 -18.56 0.68
N ALA A 35 2.72 -18.71 1.73
CA ALA A 35 2.70 -19.88 2.61
C ALA A 35 1.48 -19.96 3.56
N ARG A 36 0.71 -18.87 3.71
CA ARG A 36 -0.46 -18.80 4.61
C ARG A 36 -1.64 -18.17 3.90
N SER A 37 -2.85 -18.66 4.19
CA SER A 37 -4.11 -18.14 3.63
C SER A 37 -4.32 -16.63 3.90
N SER A 38 -3.80 -16.13 5.02
CA SER A 38 -3.80 -14.70 5.33
C SER A 38 -2.88 -13.88 4.43
N CYS A 39 -1.71 -14.40 4.08
CA CYS A 39 -0.80 -13.79 3.10
C CYS A 39 -1.38 -13.87 1.70
N GLN A 40 -2.07 -14.96 1.34
CA GLN A 40 -2.73 -15.08 0.04
C GLN A 40 -3.80 -14.01 -0.16
N ARG A 41 -4.68 -13.79 0.84
CA ARG A 41 -5.67 -12.71 0.77
C ARG A 41 -5.02 -11.32 0.71
N ALA A 42 -3.87 -11.13 1.36
CA ALA A 42 -3.14 -9.88 1.28
C ALA A 42 -2.48 -9.67 -0.09
N PHE A 43 -1.91 -10.73 -0.66
CA PHE A 43 -1.31 -10.74 -1.98
C PHE A 43 -2.34 -10.40 -3.07
N GLU A 44 -3.51 -11.03 -3.06
CA GLU A 44 -4.59 -10.69 -4.01
C GLU A 44 -5.08 -9.24 -3.87
N ARG A 45 -5.10 -8.69 -2.65
CA ARG A 45 -5.43 -7.27 -2.44
C ARG A 45 -4.36 -6.34 -2.98
N LEU A 46 -3.09 -6.66 -2.79
CA LEU A 46 -1.97 -5.86 -3.31
C LEU A 46 -1.92 -5.91 -4.84
N LYS A 47 -2.27 -7.05 -5.45
CA LYS A 47 -2.49 -7.18 -6.90
C LYS A 47 -3.64 -6.29 -7.37
N GLY A 48 -4.82 -6.41 -6.76
CA GLY A 48 -5.98 -5.58 -7.12
C GLY A 48 -5.79 -4.07 -6.89
N ALA A 49 -4.79 -3.69 -6.10
CA ALA A 49 -4.42 -2.29 -5.85
C ALA A 49 -3.27 -1.79 -6.74
N ASP A 50 -2.80 -2.56 -7.73
CA ASP A 50 -1.63 -2.26 -8.57
C ASP A 50 -0.33 -2.02 -7.78
N VAL A 51 -0.25 -2.54 -6.55
CA VAL A 51 0.95 -2.44 -5.71
C VAL A 51 1.92 -3.57 -6.03
N LEU A 52 1.41 -4.74 -6.37
CA LEU A 52 2.20 -5.85 -6.90
C LEU A 52 1.95 -5.97 -8.40
N LYS A 53 3.01 -5.86 -9.18
CA LYS A 53 3.00 -6.04 -10.62
C LYS A 53 3.65 -7.37 -10.98
N THR A 54 3.28 -7.92 -12.14
CA THR A 54 3.81 -9.18 -12.65
C THR A 54 4.45 -8.99 -14.01
N ASP A 55 5.45 -9.82 -14.29
CA ASP A 55 6.13 -9.89 -15.59
C ASP A 55 5.32 -10.74 -16.59
N GLY A 56 4.18 -11.30 -16.15
CA GLY A 56 3.37 -12.22 -16.94
C GLY A 56 3.93 -13.65 -16.98
N GLN A 57 5.10 -13.89 -16.39
CA GLN A 57 5.78 -15.19 -16.32
C GLN A 57 5.76 -15.78 -14.90
N GLY A 58 4.97 -15.19 -13.99
CA GLY A 58 4.80 -15.67 -12.62
C GLY A 58 5.77 -15.06 -11.62
N LYS A 59 6.59 -14.09 -12.03
CA LYS A 59 7.36 -13.26 -11.10
C LYS A 59 6.59 -11.99 -10.76
N TRP A 60 6.88 -11.49 -9.59
CA TRP A 60 6.20 -10.36 -8.99
C TRP A 60 7.21 -9.38 -8.44
N TRP A 61 6.92 -8.09 -8.58
CA TRP A 61 7.65 -7.03 -7.94
C TRP A 61 6.70 -6.03 -7.28
N LEU A 62 7.22 -5.35 -6.28
CA LEU A 62 6.51 -4.31 -5.56
C LEU A 62 6.75 -2.96 -6.21
N ASP A 63 5.68 -2.26 -6.59
CA ASP A 63 5.77 -0.86 -7.01
C ASP A 63 5.88 0.03 -5.76
N GLU A 64 7.10 0.49 -5.46
CA GLU A 64 7.38 1.32 -4.28
C GLU A 64 6.60 2.64 -4.27
N SER A 65 6.33 3.22 -5.44
CA SER A 65 5.58 4.48 -5.54
C SER A 65 4.12 4.28 -5.14
N ARG A 66 3.50 3.21 -5.64
CA ARG A 66 2.12 2.82 -5.28
C ARG A 66 2.05 2.38 -3.81
N TRP A 67 3.01 1.59 -3.33
CA TRP A 67 3.09 1.18 -1.93
C TRP A 67 3.27 2.37 -0.98
N GLY A 68 4.15 3.29 -1.34
CA GLY A 68 4.41 4.54 -0.62
C GLY A 68 3.17 5.41 -0.56
N THR A 69 2.45 5.59 -1.68
CA THR A 69 1.18 6.33 -1.74
C THR A 69 0.12 5.68 -0.87
N ARG A 70 -0.03 4.36 -0.91
CA ARG A 70 -0.98 3.60 -0.07
C ARG A 70 -0.66 3.71 1.44
N ARG A 71 0.63 3.79 1.81
CA ARG A 71 1.04 4.10 3.20
C ARG A 71 0.83 5.56 3.57
N SER A 72 1.18 6.46 2.66
CA SER A 72 1.14 7.92 2.86
C SER A 72 -0.25 8.50 2.73
N ASP A 73 -1.23 7.82 2.15
CA ASP A 73 -2.61 8.32 2.03
C ASP A 73 -3.20 8.67 3.40
N ARG A 74 -2.77 7.99 4.47
CA ARG A 74 -3.12 8.37 5.84
C ARG A 74 -2.46 9.67 6.30
N ARG A 75 -1.19 9.92 5.95
CA ARG A 75 -0.47 11.16 6.30
C ARG A 75 -0.87 12.34 5.42
N LYS A 76 -0.99 12.14 4.09
CA LYS A 76 -1.44 13.18 3.16
C LYS A 76 -2.87 13.60 3.47
N LYS A 77 -3.80 12.68 3.71
CA LYS A 77 -5.16 13.04 4.13
C LYS A 77 -5.18 13.75 5.49
N ALA A 78 -4.35 13.34 6.45
CA ALA A 78 -4.24 14.05 7.73
C ALA A 78 -3.66 15.46 7.57
N VAL A 79 -2.62 15.65 6.76
CA VAL A 79 -2.03 16.96 6.47
C VAL A 79 -3.00 17.84 5.69
N LEU A 80 -3.70 17.31 4.68
CA LEU A 80 -4.74 18.05 3.95
C LEU A 80 -5.91 18.41 4.85
N ALA A 81 -6.34 17.51 5.74
CA ALA A 81 -7.39 17.79 6.72
C ALA A 81 -6.94 18.86 7.73
N LEU A 82 -5.71 18.79 8.23
CA LEU A 82 -5.14 19.81 9.13
C LEU A 82 -5.00 21.17 8.43
N LEU A 83 -4.58 21.19 7.17
CA LEU A 83 -4.54 22.41 6.36
C LEU A 83 -5.94 22.99 6.13
N ALA A 84 -6.93 22.15 5.80
CA ALA A 84 -8.30 22.59 5.63
C ALA A 84 -8.89 23.18 6.92
N VAL A 85 -8.59 22.57 8.08
CA VAL A 85 -8.98 23.10 9.40
C VAL A 85 -8.27 24.43 9.70
N GLY A 86 -6.98 24.56 9.38
CA GLY A 86 -6.23 25.80 9.56
C GLY A 86 -6.76 26.96 8.71
N VAL A 87 -7.12 26.70 7.45
CA VAL A 87 -7.71 27.71 6.55
C VAL A 87 -9.11 28.11 7.02
N ALA A 88 -9.94 27.15 7.46
CA ALA A 88 -11.26 27.44 8.00
C ALA A 88 -11.22 28.27 9.29
N ALA A 89 -10.26 27.99 10.19
CA ALA A 89 -10.06 28.75 11.41
C ALA A 89 -9.59 30.19 11.13
N ALA A 90 -8.69 30.38 10.17
CA ALA A 90 -8.23 31.71 9.76
C ALA A 90 -9.34 32.55 9.11
N ALA A 91 -10.19 31.93 8.29
CA ALA A 91 -11.34 32.61 7.67
C ALA A 91 -12.42 32.99 8.69
N ALA A 92 -12.65 32.16 9.71
CA ALA A 92 -13.61 32.45 10.78
C ALA A 92 -13.13 33.57 11.73
N ALA A 93 -11.82 33.73 11.92
CA ALA A 93 -11.24 34.82 12.71
C ALA A 93 -11.22 36.18 11.98
N LEU A 94 -11.43 36.17 10.66
CA LEU A 94 -11.46 37.38 9.81
C LEU A 94 -12.89 37.88 9.51
N ARG A 95 -13.91 37.22 10.06
CA ARG A 95 -15.33 37.60 10.01
C ARG A 95 -15.77 38.17 11.36
#